data_AF-A0A9Q0FN73-F1
#
_entry.id   AF-A0A9Q0FN73-F1
#
_cell.length_a   1.000
_cell.length_b   1.000
_cell.length_c   1.000
_cell.angle_alpha   90.00
_cell.angle_beta   90.00
_cell.angle_gamma   90.00
#
_symmetry.space_group_name_H-M   'P 1'
#
loop_
_entity.id
_entity.type
_entity.pdbx_description
1 polymer ?
#
loop_
_entity_poly.entity_id
_entity_poly.type
_entity_poly.pdbx_seq_one_letter_code
_entity_poly.pdbx_strand_id
1 'polypeptide(L)'
;MWCNFQKQWPAKTFKDYLWNAARSYTENDFIHWMGMLRGLPGGGEDAYAWLMRIDTKLWARHKMSSRTKCELLLNNLAASFNALILETRDKPIITMLEGIRRLLMRRFARKQAWMHKYSLRICPRILKKL
;
A
#
# COMPACT_ATOMS: atom_id res chain seq x y z
N MET A 1 -3.75 1.19 8.10
CA MET A 1 -3.33 2.55 8.47
C MET A 1 -4.23 3.61 7.86
N TRP A 2 -4.08 3.94 6.57
CA TRP A 2 -4.83 5.03 5.91
C TRP A 2 -6.34 5.01 6.19
N CYS A 3 -7.02 3.89 5.97
CA CYS A 3 -8.47 3.81 6.18
C CYS A 3 -8.92 4.06 7.63
N ASN A 4 -8.05 3.83 8.61
CA ASN A 4 -8.35 4.12 10.02
C ASN A 4 -8.05 5.59 10.34
N PHE A 5 -6.94 6.11 9.79
CA PHE A 5 -6.56 7.52 9.94
C PHE A 5 -7.62 8.46 9.34
N GLN A 6 -8.08 8.17 8.12
CA GLN A 6 -9.08 8.99 7.42
C GLN A 6 -10.42 9.09 8.16
N LYS A 7 -10.79 8.06 8.94
CA LYS A 7 -12.01 8.09 9.75
C LYS A 7 -11.95 9.13 10.87
N GLN A 8 -10.77 9.39 11.41
CA GLN A 8 -10.54 10.36 12.49
C GLN A 8 -10.21 11.75 11.93
N TRP A 9 -9.40 11.81 10.86
CA TRP A 9 -9.00 13.06 10.19
C TRP A 9 -9.32 12.99 8.69
N PRO A 10 -10.55 13.34 8.27
CA PRO A 10 -11.00 13.21 6.88
C PRO A 10 -10.47 14.32 5.96
N ALA A 11 -9.96 15.42 6.52
CA ALA A 11 -9.51 16.58 5.78
C ALA A 11 -8.33 16.26 4.83
N LYS A 12 -8.36 16.85 3.64
CA LYS A 12 -7.37 16.61 2.59
C LYS A 12 -5.95 17.02 3.02
N THR A 13 -5.81 18.07 3.82
CA THR A 13 -4.50 18.51 4.35
C THR A 13 -3.82 17.45 5.20
N PHE A 14 -4.57 16.81 6.11
CA PHE A 14 -4.06 15.68 6.91
C PHE A 14 -3.63 14.52 6.03
N LYS A 15 -4.42 14.21 4.99
CA LYS A 15 -4.06 13.20 4.00
C LYS A 15 -2.73 13.52 3.31
N ASP A 16 -2.60 14.72 2.80
CA ASP A 16 -1.46 15.12 1.98
C ASP A 16 -0.16 15.11 2.82
N TYR A 17 -0.19 15.64 4.05
CA TYR A 17 0.97 15.62 4.95
C TYR A 17 1.34 14.20 5.40
N LEU A 18 0.36 13.35 5.73
CA LEU A 18 0.62 11.94 6.01
C LEU A 18 1.32 11.25 4.83
N TRP A 19 0.82 11.45 3.61
CA TRP A 19 1.39 10.80 2.43
C TRP A 19 2.77 11.32 2.07
N ASN A 20 3.04 12.62 2.28
CA ASN A 20 4.36 13.20 2.08
C ASN A 20 5.36 12.65 3.10
N ALA A 21 4.97 12.57 4.39
CA ALA A 21 5.76 11.92 5.42
C ALA A 21 6.03 10.45 5.09
N ALA A 22 4.98 9.67 4.78
CA ALA A 22 5.09 8.25 4.47
C ALA A 22 6.04 7.96 3.27
N ARG A 23 6.08 8.86 2.28
CA ARG A 23 6.90 8.73 1.07
C ARG A 23 8.28 9.38 1.17
N SER A 24 8.57 10.08 2.27
CA SER A 24 9.86 10.75 2.49
C SER A 24 11.02 9.74 2.42
N TYR A 25 12.04 10.09 1.64
CA TYR A 25 13.25 9.28 1.48
C TYR A 25 14.24 9.48 2.63
N THR A 26 14.24 10.67 3.22
CA THR A 26 15.12 11.05 4.33
C THR A 26 14.33 11.22 5.63
N GLU A 27 15.02 11.07 6.76
CA GLU A 27 14.47 11.35 8.08
C GLU A 27 14.13 12.83 8.27
N ASN A 28 14.92 13.74 7.69
CA ASN A 28 14.67 15.17 7.75
C ASN A 28 13.36 15.56 7.06
N ASP A 29 13.12 15.05 5.85
CA ASP A 29 11.86 15.30 5.14
C ASP A 29 10.67 14.75 5.92
N PHE A 30 10.83 13.55 6.50
CA PHE A 30 9.80 12.94 7.34
C PHE A 30 9.45 13.81 8.54
N ILE A 31 10.47 14.26 9.30
CA ILE A 31 10.29 15.14 10.47
C ILE A 31 9.60 16.44 10.06
N HIS A 32 10.00 17.02 8.92
CA HIS A 32 9.37 18.23 8.40
C HIS A 32 7.86 18.04 8.16
N TRP A 33 7.47 17.01 7.39
CA TRP A 33 6.05 16.76 7.11
C TRP A 33 5.24 16.37 8.34
N MET A 34 5.84 15.63 9.28
CA MET A 34 5.21 15.30 10.55
C MET A 34 5.03 16.53 11.44
N GLY A 35 5.97 17.48 11.42
CA GLY A 35 5.83 18.78 12.09
C GLY A 35 4.70 19.62 11.49
N MET A 36 4.59 19.66 10.16
CA MET A 36 3.47 20.33 9.48
C MET A 36 2.12 19.71 9.85
N LEU A 37 2.04 18.38 9.93
CA LEU A 37 0.85 17.65 10.37
C LEU A 37 0.49 17.96 11.82
N ARG A 38 1.48 18.01 12.70
CA ARG A 38 1.30 18.32 14.13
C ARG A 38 0.72 19.71 14.34
N GLY A 39 1.17 20.69 13.54
CA GLY A 39 0.68 22.07 13.59
C GLY A 39 -0.70 22.32 12.99
N LEU A 40 -1.36 21.31 12.39
CA LEU A 40 -2.68 21.50 11.80
C LEU A 40 -3.76 21.76 12.86
N PRO A 41 -4.63 22.77 12.68
CA PRO A 41 -5.81 22.93 13.52
C PRO A 41 -6.77 21.76 13.31
N GLY A 42 -7.54 21.42 14.34
CA GLY A 42 -8.51 20.31 14.29
C GLY A 42 -7.89 18.93 14.59
N GLY A 43 -6.95 18.88 15.55
CA GLY A 43 -6.39 17.61 16.07
C GLY A 43 -5.07 17.18 15.43
N GLY A 44 -4.24 18.13 14.96
CA GLY A 44 -2.89 17.85 14.45
C GLY A 44 -2.00 17.10 15.44
N GLU A 45 -2.03 17.50 16.71
CA GLU A 45 -1.30 16.84 17.81
C GLU A 45 -1.73 15.37 17.98
N ASP A 46 -3.05 15.13 18.01
CA ASP A 46 -3.61 13.79 18.15
C ASP A 46 -3.27 12.90 16.95
N ALA A 47 -3.31 13.48 15.74
CA ALA A 47 -2.94 12.80 14.51
C ALA A 47 -1.46 12.39 14.52
N TYR A 48 -0.59 13.31 14.95
CA TYR A 48 0.84 13.06 15.12
C TYR A 48 1.08 11.93 16.14
N ALA A 49 0.49 12.02 17.32
CA ALA A 49 0.62 11.02 18.37
C ALA A 49 0.12 9.64 17.93
N TRP A 50 -1.02 9.59 17.21
CA TRP A 50 -1.57 8.35 16.67
C TRP A 50 -0.64 7.68 15.66
N LEU A 51 -0.03 8.47 14.77
CA LEU A 51 0.91 7.98 13.77
C LEU A 51 2.20 7.48 14.40
N MET A 52 2.74 8.21 15.38
CA MET A 52 3.97 7.84 16.07
C MET A 52 3.83 6.63 16.98
N ARG A 53 2.60 6.26 17.37
CA ARG A 53 2.32 4.98 18.06
C ARG A 53 2.52 3.77 17.15
N ILE A 54 2.45 3.95 15.83
CA ILE A 54 2.68 2.88 14.85
C ILE A 54 4.15 2.91 14.46
N ASP A 55 4.85 1.78 14.59
CA ASP A 55 6.27 1.67 14.19
C ASP A 55 6.47 2.23 12.77
N THR A 56 7.29 3.28 12.68
CA THR A 56 7.61 3.99 11.44
C THR A 56 8.17 3.07 10.36
N LYS A 57 8.81 1.95 10.71
CA LYS A 57 9.30 0.95 9.75
C LYS A 57 8.17 0.32 8.93
N LEU A 58 6.94 0.32 9.46
CA LEU A 58 5.78 -0.29 8.82
C LEU A 58 5.14 0.62 7.77
N TRP A 59 5.40 1.93 7.79
CA TRP A 59 4.62 2.89 7.01
C TRP A 59 5.40 4.10 6.49
N ALA A 60 6.62 4.35 6.95
CA ALA A 60 7.46 5.45 6.51
C ALA A 60 8.68 4.92 5.75
N ARG A 61 8.82 5.35 4.50
CA ARG A 61 9.84 4.86 3.57
C ARG A 61 11.27 5.01 4.08
N HIS A 62 11.60 6.15 4.68
CA HIS A 62 12.96 6.41 5.20
C HIS A 62 13.46 5.40 6.25
N LYS A 63 12.56 4.68 6.95
CA LYS A 63 12.94 3.62 7.92
C LYS A 63 12.69 2.20 7.39
N MET A 64 12.12 2.03 6.19
CA MET A 64 11.92 0.71 5.61
C MET A 64 13.26 0.04 5.30
N SER A 65 13.35 -1.28 5.53
CA SER A 65 14.57 -2.03 5.26
C SER A 65 14.91 -1.99 3.77
N SER A 66 16.20 -1.79 3.47
CA SER A 66 16.74 -1.88 2.12
C SER A 66 16.65 -3.28 1.51
N ARG A 67 16.42 -4.32 2.32
CA ARG A 67 16.20 -5.70 1.87
C ARG A 67 14.79 -5.92 1.33
N THR A 68 13.80 -5.25 1.91
CA THR A 68 12.39 -5.28 1.50
C THR A 68 12.02 -3.94 0.86
N LYS A 69 12.65 -3.60 -0.29
CA LYS A 69 12.26 -2.44 -1.12
C LYS A 69 10.92 -2.71 -1.81
N CYS A 70 9.84 -2.70 -1.05
CA CYS A 70 8.50 -2.71 -1.58
C CYS A 70 7.94 -1.28 -1.47
N GLU A 71 7.69 -0.63 -2.61
CA GLU A 71 7.01 0.68 -2.68
C GLU A 71 5.58 0.65 -2.12
N LEU A 72 5.07 -0.54 -1.80
CA LEU A 72 3.74 -0.77 -1.27
C LEU A 72 3.66 -0.39 0.21
N LEU A 73 3.45 0.91 0.45
CA LEU A 73 3.19 1.52 1.77
C LEU A 73 1.85 1.09 2.41
N LEU A 74 1.25 -0.02 1.99
CA LEU A 74 -0.15 -0.30 2.30
C LEU A 74 -0.45 -1.77 2.57
N ASN A 75 -1.30 -1.96 3.59
CA ASN A 75 -2.20 -3.09 3.86
C ASN A 75 -3.03 -3.54 2.63
N ASN A 76 -2.92 -2.87 1.49
CA ASN A 76 -3.59 -3.23 0.25
C ASN A 76 -3.14 -4.61 -0.26
N LEU A 77 -1.88 -5.00 -0.06
CA LEU A 77 -1.44 -6.33 -0.50
C LEU A 77 -2.13 -7.45 0.30
N ALA A 78 -2.16 -7.32 1.63
CA ALA A 78 -2.83 -8.28 2.50
C ALA A 78 -4.36 -8.27 2.29
N ALA A 79 -4.97 -7.10 2.18
CA ALA A 79 -6.40 -6.98 1.88
C ALA A 79 -6.75 -7.60 0.51
N SER A 80 -5.97 -7.30 -0.54
CA SER A 80 -6.14 -7.88 -1.87
C SER A 80 -5.95 -9.39 -1.86
N PHE A 81 -4.95 -9.89 -1.14
CA PHE A 81 -4.71 -11.33 -1.00
C PHE A 81 -5.86 -12.03 -0.27
N ASN A 82 -6.30 -11.48 0.86
CA ASN A 82 -7.43 -12.01 1.63
C ASN A 82 -8.73 -12.05 0.81
N ALA A 83 -8.99 -11.00 0.00
CA ALA A 83 -10.11 -10.99 -0.93
C ALA A 83 -9.95 -12.04 -2.05
N LEU A 84 -8.72 -12.24 -2.55
CA LEU A 84 -8.42 -13.21 -3.60
C LEU A 84 -8.73 -14.65 -3.17
N ILE A 85 -8.39 -15.00 -1.93
CA ILE A 85 -8.54 -16.38 -1.40
C ILE A 85 -9.86 -16.60 -0.65
N LEU A 86 -10.75 -15.61 -0.63
CA LEU A 86 -11.94 -15.59 0.22
C LEU A 86 -12.82 -16.85 0.05
N GLU A 87 -12.96 -17.34 -1.18
CA GLU A 87 -13.80 -18.51 -1.55
C GLU A 87 -13.10 -19.87 -1.33
N THR A 88 -11.81 -19.87 -1.01
CA THR A 88 -11.01 -21.09 -0.90
C THR A 88 -10.41 -21.28 0.49
N ARG A 89 -10.33 -20.21 1.28
CA ARG A 89 -9.63 -20.20 2.59
C ARG A 89 -10.32 -21.03 3.68
N ASP A 90 -11.59 -21.34 3.50
CA ASP A 90 -12.43 -22.13 4.40
C ASP A 90 -12.41 -23.63 4.07
N LYS A 91 -11.67 -24.04 3.03
CA LYS A 91 -11.60 -25.42 2.55
C LYS A 91 -10.42 -26.17 3.19
N PRO A 92 -10.44 -27.51 3.20
CA PRO A 92 -9.28 -28.30 3.63
C PRO A 92 -8.01 -27.89 2.89
N ILE A 93 -6.85 -28.02 3.54
CA ILE A 93 -5.57 -27.47 3.05
C ILE A 93 -5.26 -27.82 1.58
N ILE A 94 -5.49 -29.08 1.18
CA ILE A 94 -5.29 -29.54 -0.19
C ILE A 94 -6.22 -28.82 -1.16
N THR A 95 -7.52 -28.75 -0.83
CA THR A 95 -8.53 -28.08 -1.64
C THR A 95 -8.30 -26.57 -1.74
N MET A 96 -7.87 -25.94 -0.65
CA MET A 96 -7.50 -24.52 -0.62
C MET A 96 -6.33 -24.24 -1.58
N LEU A 97 -5.24 -25.00 -1.47
CA LEU A 97 -4.05 -24.85 -2.31
C LEU A 97 -4.39 -25.07 -3.80
N GLU A 98 -5.21 -26.08 -4.10
CA GLU A 98 -5.67 -26.37 -5.45
C GLU A 98 -6.58 -25.26 -6.01
N GLY A 99 -7.38 -24.62 -5.16
CA GLY A 99 -8.15 -23.42 -5.49
C GLY A 99 -7.25 -22.24 -5.86
N ILE A 100 -6.26 -21.94 -5.01
CA ILE A 100 -5.28 -20.87 -5.24
C ILE A 100 -4.51 -21.11 -6.54
N ARG A 101 -4.04 -22.35 -6.78
CA ARG A 101 -3.32 -22.74 -7.99
C ARG A 101 -4.15 -22.45 -9.25
N ARG A 102 -5.40 -22.92 -9.30
CA ARG A 102 -6.32 -22.67 -10.43
C ARG A 102 -6.59 -21.18 -10.65
N LEU A 103 -6.73 -20.42 -9.57
CA LEU A 103 -6.92 -18.98 -9.63
C LEU A 103 -5.71 -18.28 -10.27
N LEU A 104 -4.50 -18.60 -9.82
CA LEU A 104 -3.26 -18.06 -10.37
C LEU A 104 -3.08 -18.42 -11.85
N MET A 105 -3.34 -19.68 -12.23
CA MET A 105 -3.27 -20.12 -13.63
C MET A 105 -4.21 -19.32 -14.53
N ARG A 106 -5.48 -19.18 -14.16
CA ARG A 106 -6.45 -18.37 -14.92
C ARG A 106 -6.01 -16.92 -15.04
N ARG A 107 -5.43 -16.36 -13.97
CA ARG A 107 -4.91 -14.99 -13.96
C ARG A 107 -3.74 -14.83 -14.92
N PHE A 108 -2.77 -15.75 -14.93
CA PHE A 108 -1.62 -15.69 -15.83
C PHE A 108 -2.04 -15.89 -17.29
N ALA A 109 -2.90 -16.86 -17.58
CA ALA A 109 -3.43 -17.08 -18.93
C ALA A 109 -4.12 -15.81 -19.47
N ARG A 110 -4.97 -15.16 -18.65
CA ARG A 110 -5.62 -13.88 -19.02
C ARG A 110 -4.61 -12.76 -19.26
N LYS A 111 -3.56 -12.68 -18.45
CA LYS A 111 -2.50 -11.66 -18.60
C LYS A 111 -1.66 -11.90 -19.85
N GLN A 112 -1.30 -13.14 -20.14
CA GLN A 112 -0.62 -13.49 -21.39
C GLN A 112 -1.48 -13.17 -22.59
N ALA A 113 -2.73 -13.62 -22.62
CA ALA A 113 -3.66 -13.31 -23.72
C ALA A 113 -3.84 -11.81 -23.93
N TRP A 114 -3.84 -11.01 -22.85
CA TRP A 114 -3.89 -9.56 -22.95
C TRP A 114 -2.59 -8.97 -23.53
N MET A 115 -1.43 -9.44 -23.08
CA MET A 115 -0.13 -8.99 -23.59
C MET A 115 0.12 -9.41 -25.03
N HIS A 116 -0.36 -10.57 -25.49
CA HIS A 116 -0.27 -11.00 -26.89
C HIS A 116 -0.94 -10.04 -27.87
N LYS A 117 -1.88 -9.20 -27.41
CA LYS A 117 -2.50 -8.15 -28.23
C LYS A 117 -1.59 -6.95 -28.46
N TYR A 118 -0.46 -6.86 -27.77
CA TYR A 118 0.47 -5.74 -27.83
C TYR A 118 1.86 -6.23 -28.23
N SER A 119 2.44 -5.60 -29.26
CA SER A 119 3.80 -5.87 -29.72
C SER A 119 4.86 -4.99 -29.01
N LEU A 120 4.44 -4.13 -28.08
CA LEU A 120 5.33 -3.19 -27.40
C LEU A 120 6.26 -3.89 -26.41
N ARG A 121 7.52 -3.46 -26.40
CA ARG A 121 8.54 -3.92 -25.45
C ARG A 121 8.25 -3.51 -24.00
N ILE A 122 7.44 -2.46 -23.81
CA ILE A 122 7.04 -1.94 -22.51
C ILE A 122 5.54 -2.19 -22.31
N CYS A 123 5.16 -2.65 -21.10
CA CYS A 123 3.76 -2.86 -20.74
C CYS A 123 2.94 -1.56 -20.93
N PRO A 124 1.77 -1.60 -21.59
CA PRO A 124 1.00 -0.39 -21.92
C PRO A 124 0.65 0.49 -20.71
N ARG A 125 0.47 -0.11 -19.53
CA ARG A 125 0.20 0.63 -18.28
C ARG A 125 1.40 1.44 -17.77
N ILE A 126 2.62 0.97 -18.01
CA ILE A 126 3.84 1.66 -17.60
C ILE A 126 4.09 2.80 -18.58
N LEU A 127 3.93 2.54 -19.88
CA LEU A 127 4.10 3.56 -20.92
C LEU A 127 3.21 4.79 -20.69
N LYS A 128 1.97 4.61 -20.21
CA LYS A 128 1.06 5.72 -19.87
C LYS A 128 1.51 6.60 -18.70
N LYS A 129 2.51 6.17 -17.93
CA LYS A 129 3.02 6.87 -16.73
C LYS A 129 4.40 7.48 -16.94
N LEU A 130 5.03 7.18 -18.08
CA LEU A 130 6.23 7.86 -18.57
C LEU A 130 5.77 9.13 -19.28
#